data_AF-A0A7C6IFQ0-F1
#
_entry.id   AF-A0A7C6IFQ0-F1
#
_cell.length_a   1.000
_cell.length_b   1.000
_cell.length_c   1.000
_cell.angle_alpha   90.00
_cell.angle_beta   90.00
_cell.angle_gamma   90.00
#
_symmetry.space_group_name_H-M   'P 1'
#
loop_
_entity.id
_entity.type
_entity.pdbx_description
1 polymer ?
#
loop_
_entity_poly.entity_id
_entity_poly.type
_entity_poly.pdbx_seq_one_letter_code
_entity_poly.pdbx_strand_id
1 'polypeptide(L)'
;MTRPEDQPEPIDPAHEPGPEPGRHPGEAPAAGAGNPPAGDAPDAPEPGTGTRDWRTRNTAVEWGAAPEEQPEHGAEADSTAPAKPRKSWKAIPTEAWVWLAAALLLVGGLGFIAGDRMGPSGGGTVNLAGATPGSNFDGPVTMDDGTYDAGILGPRAGTTVATAEDLPNMHRRSEADPFALGALDAPVVMTMFSDFECPFCARHALTTQQNLIDDYVDSGLLRIEWNDMPMSSPRSARVAEAGRAAAAQGKFWEFEQAAFTAAQDKGTGHPELTDEELVEIARTAGVGDMDLFERQLDEGTWENAVNDAVGYGRAIRVEATPMFLIGGQMASGAQPEQVFRDYIELELMKAQRNEG
;
A
#
# COMPACT_ATOMS: atom_id res chain seq x y z
N MET A 1 -23.02 72.73 15.05
CA MET A 1 -22.19 73.57 14.16
C MET A 1 -20.84 73.77 14.83
N THR A 2 -19.86 72.94 14.48
CA THR A 2 -18.43 73.08 14.81
C THR A 2 -17.64 72.46 13.65
N ARG A 3 -16.52 73.11 13.31
CA ARG A 3 -15.71 73.05 12.06
C ARG A 3 -14.66 71.90 12.10
N PRO A 4 -14.12 71.44 10.93
CA PRO A 4 -13.30 70.22 10.80
C PRO A 4 -11.79 70.49 10.65
N GLU A 5 -10.98 69.44 10.83
CA GLU A 5 -9.55 69.28 10.47
C GLU A 5 -9.28 67.75 10.35
N ASP A 6 -8.35 67.21 9.58
CA ASP A 6 -7.65 67.54 8.32
C ASP A 6 -6.90 66.24 7.95
N GLN A 7 -6.84 65.84 6.69
CA GLN A 7 -6.11 64.63 6.23
C GLN A 7 -4.80 65.03 5.54
N PRO A 8 -3.69 64.27 5.68
CA PRO A 8 -2.53 64.44 4.82
C PRO A 8 -2.45 63.40 3.68
N GLU A 9 -2.00 63.92 2.54
CA GLU A 9 -1.82 63.36 1.18
C GLU A 9 -0.59 62.42 1.00
N PRO A 10 -0.47 61.72 -0.16
CA PRO A 10 0.49 60.63 -0.39
C PRO A 10 1.84 61.09 -0.98
N ILE A 11 2.89 60.28 -0.79
CA ILE A 11 4.26 60.52 -1.27
C ILE A 11 4.59 59.59 -2.45
N ASP A 12 5.08 60.16 -3.55
CA ASP A 12 5.58 59.51 -4.79
C ASP A 12 7.15 59.52 -4.82
N PRO A 13 7.84 58.62 -5.57
CA PRO A 13 9.25 58.26 -5.39
C PRO A 13 10.23 58.92 -6.39
N ALA A 14 11.52 58.60 -6.20
CA ALA A 14 12.68 58.68 -7.11
C ALA A 14 13.74 59.75 -6.80
N HIS A 15 14.93 59.32 -6.34
CA HIS A 15 16.25 59.75 -6.87
C HIS A 15 17.42 58.96 -6.24
N GLU A 16 18.26 58.31 -7.06
CA GLU A 16 19.59 57.77 -6.71
C GLU A 16 20.68 58.88 -6.73
N PRO A 17 21.95 58.62 -6.32
CA PRO A 17 22.97 58.12 -7.27
C PRO A 17 24.08 57.20 -6.67
N GLY A 18 24.71 56.36 -7.51
CA GLY A 18 25.96 55.62 -7.22
C GLY A 18 27.26 56.37 -7.62
N PRO A 19 28.45 55.75 -7.42
CA PRO A 19 29.53 55.88 -8.43
C PRO A 19 30.45 54.63 -8.62
N GLU A 20 30.48 54.16 -9.88
CA GLU A 20 31.53 53.82 -10.89
C GLU A 20 33.10 53.75 -10.60
N PRO A 21 33.97 53.29 -11.56
CA PRO A 21 34.91 52.16 -11.38
C PRO A 21 36.42 52.40 -11.77
N GLY A 22 37.26 51.35 -11.69
CA GLY A 22 38.35 51.11 -12.67
C GLY A 22 39.72 50.56 -12.18
N ARG A 23 40.17 49.40 -12.73
CA ARG A 23 41.35 49.19 -13.63
C ARG A 23 42.02 47.78 -13.55
N HIS A 24 42.23 47.21 -14.74
CA HIS A 24 43.13 46.11 -15.17
C HIS A 24 44.62 46.54 -15.20
N PRO A 25 45.66 45.65 -15.28
CA PRO A 25 45.95 44.77 -16.45
C PRO A 25 46.71 43.42 -16.22
N GLY A 26 46.78 42.58 -17.25
CA GLY A 26 47.79 41.50 -17.40
C GLY A 26 47.40 40.34 -18.33
N GLU A 27 48.00 40.29 -19.53
CA GLU A 27 47.85 39.30 -20.62
C GLU A 27 48.53 37.93 -20.38
N ALA A 28 47.87 36.85 -20.86
CA ALA A 28 48.28 35.66 -21.68
C ALA A 28 49.77 35.14 -21.71
N PRO A 29 50.07 33.85 -22.07
CA PRO A 29 49.35 33.03 -23.06
C PRO A 29 49.23 31.51 -22.83
N ALA A 30 48.57 30.88 -23.80
CA ALA A 30 48.11 29.50 -23.92
C ALA A 30 49.18 28.46 -24.33
N ALA A 31 48.93 27.21 -23.91
CA ALA A 31 49.28 25.93 -24.56
C ALA A 31 48.28 24.89 -23.99
N GLY A 32 47.62 23.99 -24.70
CA GLY A 32 47.98 23.31 -25.95
C GLY A 32 48.10 21.80 -25.69
N ALA A 33 46.99 21.10 -25.42
CA ALA A 33 46.83 19.64 -25.45
C ALA A 33 45.31 19.38 -25.26
N GLY A 34 44.54 18.83 -26.20
CA GLY A 34 44.71 17.56 -26.88
C GLY A 34 43.52 16.69 -26.46
N ASN A 35 42.40 16.76 -27.20
CA ASN A 35 41.23 15.91 -26.96
C ASN A 35 41.62 14.43 -27.18
N PRO A 36 41.30 13.52 -26.25
CA PRO A 36 41.41 12.08 -26.52
C PRO A 36 40.31 11.63 -27.50
N PRO A 37 40.55 10.55 -28.28
CA PRO A 37 39.62 10.07 -29.28
C PRO A 37 38.35 9.49 -28.64
N ALA A 38 37.23 9.69 -29.33
CA ALA A 38 35.97 9.00 -29.06
C ALA A 38 36.19 7.49 -29.13
N GLY A 39 36.10 6.83 -27.98
CA GLY A 39 35.96 5.37 -27.89
C GLY A 39 34.49 5.03 -28.06
N ASP A 40 34.23 4.01 -28.87
CA ASP A 40 32.90 3.49 -29.19
C ASP A 40 32.09 3.20 -27.90
N ALA A 41 31.00 3.94 -27.72
CA ALA A 41 29.98 3.59 -26.74
C ALA A 41 29.25 2.33 -27.23
N PRO A 42 29.04 1.30 -26.40
CA PRO A 42 28.18 0.20 -26.77
C PRO A 42 26.75 0.73 -26.95
N ASP A 43 26.12 0.33 -28.06
CA ASP A 43 24.77 0.73 -28.47
C ASP A 43 23.77 0.64 -27.30
N ALA A 44 23.05 1.75 -27.08
CA ALA A 44 21.89 1.76 -26.21
C ALA A 44 20.84 0.78 -26.77
N PRO A 45 20.27 -0.13 -25.96
CA PRO A 45 19.22 -1.01 -26.45
C PRO A 45 17.96 -0.18 -26.74
N GLU A 46 17.43 -0.32 -27.96
CA GLU A 46 16.18 0.31 -28.38
C GLU A 46 15.01 -0.08 -27.46
N PRO A 47 14.02 0.82 -27.26
CA PRO A 47 12.84 0.51 -26.45
C PRO A 47 11.97 -0.52 -27.15
N GLY A 48 12.16 -1.79 -26.78
CA GLY A 48 11.31 -2.89 -27.22
C GLY A 48 9.91 -2.77 -26.62
N THR A 49 8.90 -2.76 -27.49
CA THR A 49 7.50 -3.03 -27.18
C THR A 49 7.36 -4.48 -26.73
N GLY A 50 7.67 -4.76 -25.47
CA GLY A 50 7.47 -6.06 -24.84
C GLY A 50 6.69 -5.85 -23.56
N THR A 51 5.48 -6.41 -23.50
CA THR A 51 4.74 -6.61 -22.26
C THR A 51 5.67 -7.27 -21.25
N ARG A 52 6.14 -6.51 -20.25
CA ARG A 52 7.05 -7.02 -19.22
C ARG A 52 6.27 -7.94 -18.29
N ASP A 53 6.39 -9.23 -18.55
CA ASP A 53 5.88 -10.28 -17.67
C ASP A 53 6.71 -10.31 -16.39
N TRP A 54 6.15 -9.76 -15.32
CA TRP A 54 6.75 -9.70 -13.98
C TRP A 54 7.05 -11.10 -13.40
N ARG A 55 6.49 -12.19 -13.97
CA ARG A 55 6.63 -13.57 -13.46
C ARG A 55 7.93 -14.28 -13.84
N THR A 56 8.70 -13.84 -14.84
CA THR A 56 9.78 -14.66 -15.43
C THR A 56 11.02 -14.90 -14.54
N ARG A 57 10.99 -14.54 -13.25
CA ARG A 57 12.08 -14.82 -12.29
C ARG A 57 11.76 -15.73 -11.11
N ASN A 58 10.51 -16.18 -10.92
CA ASN A 58 10.17 -17.12 -9.84
C ASN A 58 9.98 -18.53 -10.38
N THR A 59 11.05 -19.34 -10.37
CA THR A 59 10.89 -20.80 -10.36
C THR A 59 10.25 -21.20 -9.04
N ALA A 60 9.14 -21.92 -9.13
CA ALA A 60 8.32 -22.40 -8.02
C ALA A 60 9.15 -23.02 -6.87
N VAL A 61 8.99 -22.47 -5.67
CA VAL A 61 9.30 -23.15 -4.42
C VAL A 61 8.07 -24.01 -4.09
N GLU A 62 8.24 -25.34 -4.08
CA GLU A 62 7.20 -26.26 -3.63
C GLU A 62 6.97 -26.08 -2.11
N TRP A 63 5.76 -25.67 -1.75
CA TRP A 63 5.34 -25.51 -0.36
C TRP A 63 4.88 -26.86 0.22
N GLY A 64 5.56 -27.32 1.28
CA GLY A 64 5.13 -28.46 2.09
C GLY A 64 3.95 -28.11 2.99
N ALA A 65 3.04 -29.06 3.16
CA ALA A 65 1.81 -28.90 3.95
C ALA A 65 2.08 -28.54 5.43
N ALA A 66 1.27 -27.64 5.97
CA ALA A 66 1.28 -27.21 7.37
C ALA A 66 0.94 -28.36 8.34
N PRO A 67 1.59 -28.46 9.51
CA PRO A 67 1.24 -29.44 10.53
C PRO A 67 0.07 -29.02 11.42
N GLU A 68 -0.58 -30.05 11.96
CA GLU A 68 -1.84 -30.12 12.68
C GLU A 68 -1.83 -29.45 14.08
N GLU A 69 -2.96 -28.83 14.46
CA GLU A 69 -3.18 -28.13 15.73
C GLU A 69 -3.07 -29.05 16.96
N GLN A 70 -2.57 -28.53 18.09
CA GLN A 70 -2.61 -29.18 19.41
C GLN A 70 -3.50 -28.42 20.41
N PRO A 71 -4.14 -29.11 21.39
CA PRO A 71 -5.19 -28.52 22.21
C PRO A 71 -4.70 -27.94 23.55
N GLU A 72 -5.23 -26.75 23.82
CA GLU A 72 -5.67 -26.10 25.07
C GLU A 72 -5.05 -26.48 26.44
N HIS A 73 -4.60 -25.45 27.17
CA HIS A 73 -4.50 -25.46 28.63
C HIS A 73 -5.27 -24.27 29.24
N GLY A 74 -6.27 -24.61 30.04
CA GLY A 74 -7.08 -23.67 30.82
C GLY A 74 -6.32 -23.05 31.98
N ALA A 75 -6.62 -21.78 32.25
CA ALA A 75 -6.22 -21.10 33.47
C ALA A 75 -7.48 -20.63 34.22
N GLU A 76 -7.67 -21.18 35.41
CA GLU A 76 -8.60 -20.69 36.43
C GLU A 76 -8.20 -19.27 36.88
N ALA A 77 -9.15 -18.33 36.81
CA ALA A 77 -9.02 -17.02 37.44
C ALA A 77 -10.08 -16.88 38.53
N ASP A 78 -9.60 -16.90 39.78
CA ASP A 78 -10.31 -16.50 40.98
C ASP A 78 -10.56 -14.98 40.94
N SER A 79 -11.83 -14.56 41.02
CA SER A 79 -12.15 -13.15 41.25
C SER A 79 -13.38 -13.01 42.14
N THR A 80 -13.15 -12.44 43.32
CA THR A 80 -14.15 -12.09 44.31
C THR A 80 -14.63 -10.66 44.05
N ALA A 81 -15.82 -10.51 43.45
CA ALA A 81 -16.53 -9.22 43.40
C ALA A 81 -18.06 -9.44 43.45
N PRO A 82 -18.82 -8.62 44.20
CA PRO A 82 -20.25 -8.85 44.41
C PRO A 82 -21.09 -8.54 43.15
N ALA A 83 -21.89 -9.53 42.72
CA ALA A 83 -22.74 -9.46 41.53
C ALA A 83 -24.01 -8.60 41.76
N LYS A 84 -24.32 -7.73 40.79
CA LYS A 84 -25.61 -7.03 40.68
C LYS A 84 -26.74 -8.04 40.36
N PRO A 85 -27.99 -7.81 40.78
CA PRO A 85 -29.08 -8.76 40.57
C PRO A 85 -29.39 -8.93 39.08
N ARG A 86 -29.11 -10.12 38.55
CA ARG A 86 -29.47 -10.54 37.18
C ARG A 86 -30.98 -10.78 37.12
N LYS A 87 -31.68 -10.14 36.19
CA LYS A 87 -33.09 -10.44 35.88
C LYS A 87 -33.21 -11.93 35.52
N SER A 88 -34.14 -12.62 36.16
CA SER A 88 -34.43 -14.05 36.00
C SER A 88 -34.88 -14.37 34.57
N TRP A 89 -34.18 -15.30 33.90
CA TRP A 89 -34.50 -15.80 32.55
C TRP A 89 -35.63 -16.85 32.56
N LYS A 90 -36.23 -17.13 33.74
CA LYS A 90 -37.28 -18.16 33.89
C LYS A 90 -38.67 -17.71 33.43
N ALA A 91 -38.79 -16.58 32.72
CA ALA A 91 -40.08 -16.05 32.25
C ALA A 91 -40.31 -16.22 30.74
N ILE A 92 -39.42 -16.91 30.01
CA ILE A 92 -39.64 -17.18 28.59
C ILE A 92 -40.52 -18.43 28.48
N PRO A 93 -41.76 -18.33 27.95
CA PRO A 93 -42.64 -19.49 27.81
C PRO A 93 -42.01 -20.51 26.85
N THR A 94 -42.19 -21.81 27.13
CA THR A 94 -41.58 -22.92 26.37
C THR A 94 -41.89 -22.86 24.88
N GLU A 95 -43.04 -22.30 24.49
CA GLU A 95 -43.39 -22.09 23.08
C GLU A 95 -42.47 -21.07 22.37
N ALA A 96 -41.89 -20.09 23.05
CA ALA A 96 -40.92 -19.17 22.44
C ALA A 96 -39.60 -19.86 22.10
N TRP A 97 -39.19 -20.88 22.87
CA TRP A 97 -38.01 -21.70 22.56
C TRP A 97 -38.26 -22.62 21.36
N VAL A 98 -39.47 -23.14 21.20
CA VAL A 98 -39.86 -23.94 20.02
C VAL A 98 -39.81 -23.09 18.75
N TRP A 99 -40.33 -21.86 18.80
CA TRP A 99 -40.27 -20.94 17.65
C TRP A 99 -38.85 -20.46 17.36
N LEU A 100 -38.01 -20.20 18.37
CA LEU A 100 -36.60 -19.86 18.16
C LEU A 100 -35.82 -21.02 17.55
N ALA A 101 -36.04 -22.26 18.02
CA ALA A 101 -35.42 -23.46 17.45
C ALA A 101 -35.90 -23.73 16.02
N ALA A 102 -37.19 -23.54 15.73
CA ALA A 102 -37.73 -23.66 14.38
C ALA A 102 -37.18 -22.57 13.43
N ALA A 103 -37.02 -21.33 13.91
CA ALA A 103 -36.41 -20.25 13.14
C ALA A 103 -34.92 -20.51 12.88
N LEU A 104 -34.17 -21.00 13.87
CA LEU A 104 -32.76 -21.37 13.72
C LEU A 104 -32.58 -22.58 12.79
N LEU A 105 -33.50 -23.56 12.80
CA LEU A 105 -33.50 -24.68 11.86
C LEU A 105 -33.91 -24.29 10.44
N LEU A 106 -34.76 -23.27 10.26
CA LEU A 106 -35.08 -22.72 8.94
C LEU A 106 -33.94 -21.87 8.37
N VAL A 107 -33.31 -21.03 9.19
CA VAL A 107 -32.12 -20.24 8.80
C VAL A 107 -30.92 -21.16 8.56
N GLY A 108 -30.69 -22.13 9.44
CA GLY A 108 -29.64 -23.14 9.31
C GLY A 108 -29.90 -24.14 8.18
N GLY A 109 -31.16 -24.52 7.93
CA GLY A 109 -31.54 -25.42 6.85
C GLY A 109 -31.47 -24.77 5.46
N LEU A 110 -31.81 -23.49 5.34
CA LEU A 110 -31.58 -22.69 4.12
C LEU A 110 -30.09 -22.42 3.90
N GLY A 111 -29.30 -22.21 4.97
CA GLY A 111 -27.85 -22.10 4.89
C GLY A 111 -27.13 -23.42 4.53
N PHE A 112 -27.64 -24.56 5.00
CA PHE A 112 -27.03 -25.88 4.75
C PHE A 112 -27.38 -26.44 3.37
N ILE A 113 -28.60 -26.21 2.86
CA ILE A 113 -28.98 -26.61 1.49
C ILE A 113 -28.33 -25.71 0.42
N ALA A 114 -27.89 -24.50 0.79
CA ALA A 114 -27.04 -23.65 -0.05
C ALA A 114 -25.53 -23.92 0.14
N GLY A 115 -25.11 -24.48 1.28
CA GLY A 115 -23.71 -24.70 1.65
C GLY A 115 -23.06 -25.98 1.10
N ASP A 116 -23.85 -26.98 0.69
CA ASP A 116 -23.32 -28.29 0.26
C ASP A 116 -22.97 -28.36 -1.25
N ARG A 117 -22.72 -27.20 -1.88
CA ARG A 117 -22.20 -27.11 -3.25
C ARG A 117 -20.84 -26.41 -3.40
N MET A 118 -20.19 -26.05 -2.30
CA MET A 118 -18.86 -25.44 -2.34
C MET A 118 -17.86 -26.35 -1.65
N GLY A 119 -17.34 -27.30 -2.42
CA GLY A 119 -16.06 -27.92 -2.12
C GLY A 119 -14.91 -26.90 -2.31
N PRO A 120 -13.72 -27.17 -1.76
CA PRO A 120 -12.62 -26.23 -1.78
C PRO A 120 -12.00 -26.09 -3.17
N SER A 121 -11.66 -24.83 -3.50
CA SER A 121 -10.66 -24.36 -4.46
C SER A 121 -10.73 -24.87 -5.91
N GLY A 122 -11.20 -23.99 -6.81
CA GLY A 122 -10.97 -24.14 -8.25
C GLY A 122 -11.93 -23.30 -9.11
N GLY A 123 -11.56 -22.05 -9.40
CA GLY A 123 -12.03 -21.33 -10.60
C GLY A 123 -13.53 -21.05 -10.70
N GLY A 124 -14.12 -20.40 -9.70
CA GLY A 124 -15.34 -19.61 -9.96
C GLY A 124 -14.98 -18.45 -10.87
N THR A 125 -15.83 -18.10 -11.84
CA THR A 125 -15.61 -16.96 -12.74
C THR A 125 -15.42 -15.69 -11.93
N VAL A 126 -14.17 -15.24 -11.82
CA VAL A 126 -13.83 -13.93 -11.27
C VAL A 126 -14.29 -12.88 -12.29
N ASN A 127 -14.93 -11.82 -11.83
CA ASN A 127 -15.81 -10.91 -12.60
C ASN A 127 -17.25 -11.41 -12.82
N LEU A 128 -17.95 -11.75 -11.75
CA LEU A 128 -19.39 -12.06 -11.81
C LEU A 128 -20.20 -10.85 -12.30
N ALA A 129 -19.68 -9.64 -12.08
CA ALA A 129 -20.26 -8.38 -12.52
C ALA A 129 -20.26 -8.18 -14.04
N GLY A 130 -19.35 -8.83 -14.76
CA GLY A 130 -19.09 -8.55 -16.18
C GLY A 130 -18.49 -7.16 -16.44
N ALA A 131 -17.81 -6.58 -15.44
CA ALA A 131 -17.12 -5.30 -15.53
C ALA A 131 -16.05 -5.31 -16.64
N THR A 132 -15.91 -4.20 -17.37
CA THR A 132 -14.85 -4.05 -18.36
C THR A 132 -13.48 -4.02 -17.66
N PRO A 133 -12.55 -4.95 -17.97
CA PRO A 133 -11.21 -4.89 -17.39
C PRO A 133 -10.41 -3.68 -17.87
N GLY A 134 -9.57 -3.16 -17.00
CA GLY A 134 -8.52 -2.20 -17.35
C GLY A 134 -7.47 -2.83 -18.27
N SER A 135 -6.80 -1.99 -19.04
CA SER A 135 -5.86 -2.40 -20.09
C SER A 135 -4.50 -1.72 -20.00
N ASN A 136 -4.35 -0.68 -19.19
CA ASN A 136 -3.10 0.05 -19.04
C ASN A 136 -2.20 -0.61 -17.98
N PHE A 137 -1.36 -1.55 -18.42
CA PHE A 137 -0.35 -2.24 -17.63
C PHE A 137 1.08 -1.70 -17.87
N ASP A 138 1.23 -0.44 -18.27
CA ASP A 138 2.53 0.13 -18.63
C ASP A 138 3.51 0.23 -17.44
N GLY A 139 2.98 0.08 -16.22
CA GLY A 139 3.75 0.15 -14.98
C GLY A 139 4.08 1.59 -14.59
N PRO A 140 4.88 1.78 -13.52
CA PRO A 140 5.26 3.11 -13.09
C PRO A 140 6.23 3.77 -14.09
N VAL A 141 6.08 5.08 -14.29
CA VAL A 141 6.99 5.92 -15.08
C VAL A 141 8.20 6.30 -14.22
N THR A 142 9.41 6.15 -14.77
CA THR A 142 10.66 6.55 -14.11
C THR A 142 10.86 8.06 -14.15
N MET A 143 11.58 8.58 -13.17
CA MET A 143 12.14 9.92 -13.17
C MET A 143 13.28 10.07 -14.19
N ASP A 144 13.73 11.31 -14.40
CA ASP A 144 14.83 11.66 -15.31
C ASP A 144 16.16 10.96 -14.95
N ASP A 145 16.37 10.59 -13.69
CA ASP A 145 17.55 9.88 -13.20
C ASP A 145 17.43 8.35 -13.29
N GLY A 146 16.31 7.83 -13.82
CA GLY A 146 16.04 6.41 -13.98
C GLY A 146 15.49 5.71 -12.73
N THR A 147 15.31 6.43 -11.61
CA THR A 147 14.65 5.90 -10.40
C THR A 147 13.13 6.07 -10.46
N TYR A 148 12.40 5.44 -9.55
CA TYR A 148 10.96 5.63 -9.40
C TYR A 148 10.61 6.56 -8.23
N ASP A 149 9.41 7.13 -8.24
CA ASP A 149 8.90 8.01 -7.19
C ASP A 149 8.53 7.25 -5.90
N ALA A 150 9.56 6.83 -5.17
CA ALA A 150 9.41 6.23 -3.86
C ALA A 150 9.07 7.27 -2.76
N GLY A 151 8.86 8.54 -3.12
CA GLY A 151 8.34 9.58 -2.23
C GLY A 151 6.82 9.78 -2.33
N ILE A 152 6.17 9.18 -3.33
CA ILE A 152 4.73 9.37 -3.57
C ILE A 152 3.89 8.98 -2.35
N LEU A 153 2.87 9.79 -2.05
CA LEU A 153 1.93 9.58 -0.95
C LEU A 153 0.60 10.28 -1.23
N GLY A 154 -0.39 9.99 -0.37
CA GLY A 154 -1.64 10.76 -0.31
C GLY A 154 -2.74 10.26 -1.25
N PRO A 155 -3.86 10.99 -1.30
CA PRO A 155 -4.94 10.72 -2.23
C PRO A 155 -4.55 11.17 -3.64
N ARG A 156 -5.39 10.87 -4.63
CA ARG A 156 -5.22 11.33 -6.01
C ARG A 156 -4.90 12.84 -6.06
N ALA A 157 -3.89 13.21 -6.85
CA ALA A 157 -3.46 14.60 -6.97
C ALA A 157 -4.64 15.55 -7.27
N GLY A 158 -4.74 16.63 -6.49
CA GLY A 158 -5.81 17.64 -6.63
C GLY A 158 -7.16 17.27 -6.02
N THR A 159 -7.24 16.19 -5.23
CA THR A 159 -8.49 15.78 -4.57
C THR A 159 -8.47 16.03 -3.06
N THR A 160 -9.65 16.01 -2.45
CA THR A 160 -9.83 16.11 -0.99
C THR A 160 -10.71 14.97 -0.51
N VAL A 161 -10.46 14.48 0.72
CA VAL A 161 -11.31 13.50 1.40
C VAL A 161 -11.96 14.19 2.60
N ALA A 162 -13.19 14.67 2.42
CA ALA A 162 -13.91 15.39 3.48
C ALA A 162 -15.11 14.59 4.01
N THR A 163 -15.71 13.77 3.15
CA THR A 163 -16.91 12.98 3.42
C THR A 163 -16.72 11.52 3.01
N ALA A 164 -17.66 10.66 3.40
CA ALA A 164 -17.65 9.25 2.99
C ALA A 164 -17.79 9.06 1.46
N GLU A 165 -18.41 10.01 0.76
CA GLU A 165 -18.54 10.00 -0.70
C GLU A 165 -17.19 10.27 -1.39
N ASP A 166 -16.26 10.92 -0.69
CA ASP A 166 -14.92 11.24 -1.20
C ASP A 166 -13.91 10.11 -0.97
N LEU A 167 -14.27 9.02 -0.30
CA LEU A 167 -13.34 7.91 -0.04
C LEU A 167 -12.62 7.41 -1.31
N PRO A 168 -13.27 7.28 -2.48
CA PRO A 168 -12.57 6.87 -3.70
C PRO A 168 -11.44 7.81 -4.14
N ASN A 169 -11.40 9.06 -3.65
CA ASN A 169 -10.30 9.98 -3.91
C ASN A 169 -8.98 9.50 -3.27
N MET A 170 -9.03 8.62 -2.27
CA MET A 170 -7.84 8.01 -1.66
C MET A 170 -7.07 7.10 -2.61
N HIS A 171 -7.72 6.59 -3.67
CA HIS A 171 -7.06 5.81 -4.70
C HIS A 171 -6.19 6.72 -5.57
N ARG A 172 -4.86 6.58 -5.47
CA ARG A 172 -3.90 7.47 -6.13
C ARG A 172 -4.08 7.49 -7.64
N ARG A 173 -4.25 6.31 -8.25
CA ARG A 173 -4.34 6.14 -9.72
C ARG A 173 -3.27 6.97 -10.44
N SER A 174 -2.03 6.85 -9.98
CA SER A 174 -0.89 7.56 -10.53
C SER A 174 -0.03 6.62 -11.37
N GLU A 175 0.35 7.08 -12.55
CA GLU A 175 1.33 6.41 -13.42
C GLU A 175 2.75 6.48 -12.86
N ALA A 176 3.02 7.30 -11.83
CA ALA A 176 4.33 7.39 -11.20
C ALA A 176 4.50 6.44 -10.01
N ASP A 177 3.46 5.69 -9.61
CA ASP A 177 3.41 4.99 -8.32
C ASP A 177 4.15 3.63 -8.34
N PRO A 178 5.34 3.50 -7.72
CA PRO A 178 6.06 2.22 -7.65
C PRO A 178 5.47 1.25 -6.61
N PHE A 179 4.52 1.72 -5.79
CA PHE A 179 3.88 0.95 -4.73
C PHE A 179 2.56 0.32 -5.18
N ALA A 180 2.34 0.22 -6.49
CA ALA A 180 1.08 -0.29 -7.04
C ALA A 180 1.27 -1.52 -7.95
N LEU A 181 0.24 -2.38 -7.96
CA LEU A 181 0.10 -3.50 -8.89
C LEU A 181 -1.20 -3.37 -9.66
N GLY A 182 -1.21 -3.85 -10.90
CA GLY A 182 -2.40 -3.90 -11.75
C GLY A 182 -2.58 -2.67 -12.62
N ALA A 183 -3.54 -2.77 -13.53
CA ALA A 183 -3.77 -1.76 -14.54
C ALA A 183 -4.13 -0.40 -13.92
N LEU A 184 -3.57 0.69 -14.46
CA LEU A 184 -3.84 2.06 -13.98
C LEU A 184 -5.35 2.40 -14.07
N ASP A 185 -5.99 1.89 -15.11
CA ASP A 185 -7.40 2.04 -15.45
C ASP A 185 -8.27 0.88 -14.94
N ALA A 186 -7.77 0.01 -14.05
CA ALA A 186 -8.59 -1.05 -13.45
C ALA A 186 -9.88 -0.47 -12.81
N PRO A 187 -11.05 -1.11 -12.99
CA PRO A 187 -12.33 -0.59 -12.52
C PRO A 187 -12.39 -0.49 -10.99
N VAL A 188 -11.67 -1.34 -10.26
CA VAL A 188 -11.58 -1.31 -8.79
C VAL A 188 -10.14 -1.05 -8.34
N VAL A 189 -9.98 -0.24 -7.29
CA VAL A 189 -8.70 -0.04 -6.60
C VAL A 189 -8.84 -0.46 -5.15
N MET A 190 -7.84 -1.16 -4.64
CA MET A 190 -7.64 -1.46 -3.22
C MET A 190 -6.45 -0.64 -2.71
N THR A 191 -6.74 0.40 -1.95
CA THR A 191 -5.74 1.12 -1.16
C THR A 191 -5.49 0.35 0.13
N MET A 192 -4.26 -0.06 0.37
CA MET A 192 -3.83 -0.84 1.53
C MET A 192 -2.87 -0.02 2.40
N PHE A 193 -3.14 0.04 3.71
CA PHE A 193 -2.24 0.56 4.73
C PHE A 193 -1.64 -0.60 5.50
N SER A 194 -0.32 -0.73 5.48
CA SER A 194 0.36 -1.92 5.96
C SER A 194 1.69 -1.60 6.64
N ASP A 195 2.22 -2.58 7.36
CA ASP A 195 3.43 -2.51 8.17
C ASP A 195 4.18 -3.84 8.07
N PHE A 196 5.44 -3.80 7.67
CA PHE A 196 6.29 -4.98 7.50
C PHE A 196 6.53 -5.78 8.80
N GLU A 197 6.40 -5.13 9.96
CA GLU A 197 6.58 -5.75 11.28
C GLU A 197 5.25 -6.26 11.87
N CYS A 198 4.13 -6.11 11.15
CA CYS A 198 2.82 -6.55 11.63
C CYS A 198 2.55 -8.01 11.23
N PRO A 199 2.30 -8.92 12.20
CA PRO A 199 2.02 -10.32 11.88
C PRO A 199 0.71 -10.51 11.09
N PHE A 200 -0.26 -9.61 11.22
CA PHE A 200 -1.48 -9.65 10.40
C PHE A 200 -1.22 -9.17 8.97
N CYS A 201 -0.32 -8.21 8.77
CA CYS A 201 0.08 -7.79 7.43
C CYS A 201 0.80 -8.93 6.71
N ALA A 202 1.74 -9.59 7.40
CA ALA A 202 2.41 -10.79 6.89
C ALA A 202 1.40 -11.89 6.52
N ARG A 203 0.42 -12.15 7.39
CA ARG A 203 -0.65 -13.13 7.08
C ARG A 203 -1.40 -12.75 5.81
N HIS A 204 -1.86 -11.50 5.67
CA HIS A 204 -2.57 -11.06 4.48
C HIS A 204 -1.72 -11.23 3.21
N ALA A 205 -0.47 -10.74 3.24
CA ALA A 205 0.46 -10.82 2.12
C ALA A 205 0.68 -12.27 1.65
N LEU A 206 0.93 -13.18 2.61
CA LEU A 206 1.33 -14.55 2.32
C LEU A 206 0.15 -15.50 2.05
N THR A 207 -1.09 -15.14 2.42
CA THR A 207 -2.25 -16.05 2.23
C THR A 207 -3.35 -15.52 1.33
N THR A 208 -3.56 -14.20 1.28
CA THR A 208 -4.72 -13.59 0.61
C THR A 208 -4.28 -12.80 -0.62
N GLN A 209 -3.25 -11.96 -0.48
CA GLN A 209 -2.83 -11.02 -1.51
C GLN A 209 -2.48 -11.71 -2.83
N GLN A 210 -1.73 -12.82 -2.77
CA GLN A 210 -1.33 -13.55 -3.98
C GLN A 210 -2.55 -14.07 -4.77
N ASN A 211 -3.55 -14.61 -4.07
CA ASN A 211 -4.78 -15.08 -4.71
C ASN A 211 -5.56 -13.93 -5.35
N LEU A 212 -5.59 -12.74 -4.72
CA LEU A 212 -6.21 -11.55 -5.31
C LEU A 212 -5.45 -11.04 -6.52
N ILE A 213 -4.11 -11.15 -6.51
CA ILE A 213 -3.26 -10.78 -7.64
C ILE A 213 -3.61 -11.65 -8.85
N ASP A 214 -3.52 -12.98 -8.68
CA ASP A 214 -3.74 -13.93 -9.76
C ASP A 214 -5.15 -13.84 -10.36
N ASP A 215 -6.16 -13.59 -9.53
CA ASP A 215 -7.55 -13.59 -9.96
C ASP A 215 -8.04 -12.25 -10.51
N TYR A 216 -7.66 -11.12 -9.90
CA TYR A 216 -8.23 -9.82 -10.22
C TYR A 216 -7.21 -8.82 -10.77
N VAL A 217 -5.97 -8.85 -10.30
CA VAL A 217 -4.95 -7.87 -10.73
C VAL A 217 -4.47 -8.21 -12.14
N ASP A 218 -4.08 -9.46 -12.37
CA ASP A 218 -3.62 -9.90 -13.68
C ASP A 218 -4.69 -9.87 -14.76
N SER A 219 -5.95 -10.00 -14.36
CA SER A 219 -7.10 -9.89 -15.27
C SER A 219 -7.52 -8.44 -15.53
N GLY A 220 -6.88 -7.44 -14.91
CA GLY A 220 -7.14 -6.01 -15.11
C GLY A 220 -8.34 -5.46 -14.33
N LEU A 221 -8.90 -6.24 -13.41
CA LEU A 221 -10.09 -5.87 -12.64
C LEU A 221 -9.77 -5.10 -11.36
N LEU A 222 -8.61 -5.38 -10.77
CA LEU A 222 -8.16 -4.78 -9.52
C LEU A 222 -6.79 -4.12 -9.69
N ARG A 223 -6.65 -2.94 -9.10
CA ARG A 223 -5.36 -2.32 -8.79
C ARG A 223 -5.14 -2.33 -7.30
N ILE A 224 -3.95 -2.69 -6.84
CA ILE A 224 -3.57 -2.63 -5.41
C ILE A 224 -2.58 -1.49 -5.24
N GLU A 225 -2.76 -0.65 -4.22
CA GLU A 225 -1.87 0.49 -3.91
C GLU A 225 -1.45 0.44 -2.45
N TRP A 226 -0.15 0.27 -2.19
CA TRP A 226 0.42 0.23 -0.85
C TRP A 226 0.63 1.64 -0.25
N ASN A 227 0.41 1.74 1.06
CA ASN A 227 0.67 2.91 1.88
C ASN A 227 1.35 2.47 3.18
N ASP A 228 2.47 3.08 3.50
CA ASP A 228 3.19 2.80 4.74
C ASP A 228 2.36 3.26 5.93
N MET A 229 2.21 2.37 6.91
CA MET A 229 1.67 2.67 8.22
C MET A 229 2.47 1.97 9.33
N PRO A 230 3.79 2.25 9.45
CA PRO A 230 4.65 1.63 10.45
C PRO A 230 4.24 2.01 11.88
N MET A 231 3.63 1.07 12.61
CA MET A 231 3.11 1.28 13.96
C MET A 231 3.28 0.08 14.90
N SER A 232 3.77 -1.05 14.40
CA SER A 232 3.77 -2.33 15.10
C SER A 232 4.98 -2.50 16.02
N SER A 233 6.11 -1.92 15.63
CA SER A 233 7.40 -2.09 16.29
C SER A 233 8.25 -0.81 16.17
N PRO A 234 9.22 -0.58 17.09
CA PRO A 234 10.24 0.46 16.92
C PRO A 234 11.01 0.36 15.60
N ARG A 235 11.11 -0.82 14.99
CA ARG A 235 11.78 -1.08 13.72
C ARG A 235 10.90 -0.82 12.50
N SER A 236 9.57 -0.73 12.65
CA SER A 236 8.62 -0.62 11.53
C SER A 236 8.97 0.52 10.55
N ALA A 237 9.32 1.70 11.06
CA ALA A 237 9.65 2.85 10.21
C ALA A 237 10.90 2.57 9.36
N ARG A 238 11.90 1.91 9.96
CA ARG A 238 13.13 1.54 9.27
C ARG A 238 12.90 0.52 8.17
N VAL A 239 12.03 -0.47 8.41
CA VAL A 239 11.68 -1.46 7.37
C VAL A 239 10.90 -0.79 6.23
N ALA A 240 10.04 0.19 6.53
CA ALA A 240 9.36 0.98 5.51
C ALA A 240 10.35 1.81 4.66
N GLU A 241 11.37 2.43 5.28
CA GLU A 241 12.45 3.11 4.54
C GLU A 241 13.18 2.16 3.58
N ALA A 242 13.50 0.93 4.02
CA ALA A 242 14.08 -0.08 3.16
C ALA A 242 13.14 -0.49 2.00
N GLY A 243 11.84 -0.62 2.26
CA GLY A 243 10.84 -0.83 1.23
C GLY A 243 10.84 0.28 0.18
N ARG A 244 10.94 1.56 0.60
CA ARG A 244 11.05 2.71 -0.30
C ARG A 244 12.36 2.71 -1.09
N ALA A 245 13.47 2.31 -0.48
CA ALA A 245 14.75 2.15 -1.19
C ALA A 245 14.66 1.06 -2.29
N ALA A 246 13.97 -0.04 -2.03
CA ALA A 246 13.67 -1.05 -3.05
C ALA A 246 12.71 -0.52 -4.12
N ALA A 247 11.68 0.25 -3.73
CA ALA A 247 10.72 0.85 -4.65
C ALA A 247 11.37 1.84 -5.63
N ALA A 248 12.34 2.63 -5.16
CA ALA A 248 13.11 3.56 -6.00
C ALA A 248 13.85 2.84 -7.14
N GLN A 249 14.08 1.53 -6.97
CA GLN A 249 14.72 0.65 -7.95
C GLN A 249 13.74 -0.33 -8.62
N GLY A 250 12.43 -0.14 -8.44
CA GLY A 250 11.38 -0.93 -9.07
C GLY A 250 11.22 -2.33 -8.47
N LYS A 251 11.60 -2.51 -7.21
CA LYS A 251 11.61 -3.79 -6.48
C LYS A 251 10.76 -3.83 -5.23
N PHE A 252 9.75 -2.96 -5.16
CA PHE A 252 8.91 -2.85 -3.98
C PHE A 252 8.19 -4.15 -3.63
N TRP A 253 7.50 -4.78 -4.59
CA TRP A 253 6.67 -5.96 -4.32
C TRP A 253 7.50 -7.23 -4.10
N GLU A 254 8.64 -7.36 -4.77
CA GLU A 254 9.60 -8.43 -4.45
C GLU A 254 10.22 -8.24 -3.06
N PHE A 255 10.50 -6.99 -2.67
CA PHE A 255 10.94 -6.68 -1.31
C PHE A 255 9.84 -6.97 -0.29
N GLU A 256 8.59 -6.63 -0.58
CA GLU A 256 7.46 -6.88 0.33
C GLU A 256 7.29 -8.36 0.62
N GLN A 257 7.30 -9.19 -0.42
CA GLN A 257 7.18 -10.63 -0.27
C GLN A 257 8.37 -11.18 0.53
N ALA A 258 9.60 -10.81 0.19
CA ALA A 258 10.80 -11.26 0.88
C ALA A 258 10.84 -10.80 2.35
N ALA A 259 10.42 -9.57 2.64
CA ALA A 259 10.36 -9.02 4.00
C ALA A 259 9.33 -9.77 4.85
N PHE A 260 8.14 -10.04 4.32
CA PHE A 260 7.12 -10.78 5.06
C PHE A 260 7.45 -12.26 5.24
N THR A 261 8.13 -12.90 4.27
CA THR A 261 8.67 -14.25 4.46
C THR A 261 9.72 -14.27 5.57
N ALA A 262 10.70 -13.36 5.53
CA ALA A 262 11.71 -13.25 6.59
C ALA A 262 11.10 -12.94 7.97
N ALA A 263 10.06 -12.10 8.02
CA ALA A 263 9.29 -11.82 9.22
C ALA A 263 8.60 -13.08 9.78
N GLN A 264 7.95 -13.87 8.93
CA GLN A 264 7.27 -15.11 9.31
C GLN A 264 8.26 -16.16 9.82
N ASP A 265 9.45 -16.28 9.21
CA ASP A 265 10.50 -17.21 9.64
C ASP A 265 11.00 -16.93 11.07
N LYS A 266 10.87 -15.69 11.53
CA LYS A 266 11.17 -15.28 12.91
C LYS A 266 10.05 -15.58 13.91
N GLY A 267 8.84 -15.92 13.44
CA GLY A 267 7.72 -16.35 14.27
C GLY A 267 6.45 -15.51 14.08
N THR A 268 5.56 -15.53 15.08
CA THR A 268 4.20 -14.96 15.00
C THR A 268 4.05 -13.57 15.63
N GLY A 269 5.14 -13.00 16.15
CA GLY A 269 5.17 -11.68 16.80
C GLY A 269 5.64 -10.57 15.87
N HIS A 270 6.31 -9.57 16.45
CA HIS A 270 7.02 -8.53 15.71
C HIS A 270 8.48 -8.98 15.49
N PRO A 271 8.94 -9.14 14.25
CA PRO A 271 10.25 -9.75 13.93
C PRO A 271 11.46 -8.88 14.29
N GLU A 272 11.28 -7.57 14.45
CA GLU A 272 12.33 -6.57 14.68
C GLU A 272 13.48 -6.73 13.67
N LEU A 273 13.17 -6.66 12.37
CA LEU A 273 14.13 -6.90 11.28
C LEU A 273 15.30 -5.92 11.38
N THR A 274 16.54 -6.41 11.43
CA THR A 274 17.76 -5.59 11.56
C THR A 274 18.20 -5.02 10.22
N ASP A 275 19.05 -4.00 10.22
CA ASP A 275 19.55 -3.40 8.96
C ASP A 275 20.29 -4.43 8.10
N GLU A 276 21.05 -5.37 8.71
CA GLU A 276 21.70 -6.47 7.99
C GLU A 276 20.69 -7.41 7.32
N GLU A 277 19.57 -7.70 7.98
CA GLU A 277 18.50 -8.52 7.41
C GLU A 277 17.79 -7.77 6.27
N LEU A 278 17.59 -6.45 6.40
CA LEU A 278 17.01 -5.62 5.34
C LEU A 278 17.87 -5.61 4.07
N VAL A 279 19.20 -5.61 4.23
CA VAL A 279 20.14 -5.74 3.10
C VAL A 279 20.00 -7.11 2.44
N GLU A 280 19.88 -8.20 3.21
CA GLU A 280 19.69 -9.55 2.64
C GLU A 280 18.32 -9.71 1.96
N ILE A 281 17.27 -9.13 2.54
CA ILE A 281 15.93 -9.08 1.95
C ILE A 281 15.98 -8.34 0.60
N ALA A 282 16.67 -7.21 0.52
CA ALA A 282 16.84 -6.48 -0.73
C ALA A 282 17.61 -7.28 -1.78
N ARG A 283 18.64 -8.04 -1.38
CA ARG A 283 19.33 -8.98 -2.28
C ARG A 283 18.39 -10.08 -2.79
N THR A 284 17.59 -10.65 -1.90
CA THR A 284 16.57 -11.67 -2.23
C THR A 284 15.51 -11.12 -3.20
N ALA A 285 15.09 -9.88 -3.01
CA ALA A 285 14.16 -9.17 -3.89
C ALA A 285 14.76 -8.83 -5.27
N GLY A 286 16.08 -8.97 -5.44
CA GLY A 286 16.78 -8.64 -6.67
C GLY A 286 16.90 -7.14 -6.92
N VAL A 287 17.07 -6.36 -5.85
CA VAL A 287 17.48 -4.94 -5.94
C VAL A 287 18.80 -4.86 -6.68
N GLY A 288 18.87 -3.96 -7.68
CA GLY A 288 19.98 -3.93 -8.63
C GLY A 288 21.23 -3.23 -8.09
N ASP A 289 21.06 -2.01 -7.59
CA ASP A 289 22.12 -1.18 -7.02
C ASP A 289 22.07 -1.29 -5.49
N MET A 290 22.82 -2.25 -4.96
CA MET A 290 22.91 -2.48 -3.52
C MET A 290 23.70 -1.37 -2.80
N ASP A 291 24.65 -0.73 -3.46
CA ASP A 291 25.41 0.38 -2.87
C ASP A 291 24.50 1.62 -2.69
N LEU A 292 23.59 1.87 -3.63
CA LEU A 292 22.53 2.86 -3.48
C LEU A 292 21.55 2.48 -2.37
N PHE A 293 21.11 1.22 -2.30
CA PHE A 293 20.19 0.75 -1.26
C PHE A 293 20.77 0.94 0.15
N GLU A 294 21.99 0.44 0.38
CA GLU A 294 22.68 0.54 1.67
C GLU A 294 22.90 2.01 2.07
N ARG A 295 23.33 2.86 1.11
CA ARG A 295 23.47 4.29 1.36
C ARG A 295 22.15 4.98 1.70
N GLN A 296 21.08 4.71 0.96
CA GLN A 296 19.77 5.31 1.23
C GLN A 296 19.24 4.91 2.61
N LEU A 297 19.47 3.66 3.01
CA LEU A 297 19.16 3.16 4.33
C LEU A 297 20.02 3.89 5.37
N ASP A 298 21.34 3.87 5.27
CA ASP A 298 22.25 4.51 6.23
C ASP A 298 21.97 6.02 6.43
N GLU A 299 21.67 6.73 5.35
CA GLU A 299 21.40 8.17 5.37
C GLU A 299 19.98 8.52 5.81
N GLY A 300 19.08 7.53 5.96
CA GLY A 300 17.67 7.79 6.28
C GLY A 300 16.95 8.56 5.17
N THR A 301 17.31 8.31 3.91
CA THR A 301 16.83 9.07 2.74
C THR A 301 15.31 9.18 2.69
N TRP A 302 14.61 8.14 3.15
CA TRP A 302 13.16 8.02 3.07
C TRP A 302 12.43 8.35 4.39
N GLU A 303 13.13 8.79 5.44
CA GLU A 303 12.55 9.06 6.77
C GLU A 303 11.36 10.04 6.68
N ASN A 304 11.54 11.16 5.97
CA ASN A 304 10.48 12.16 5.81
C ASN A 304 9.27 11.59 5.05
N ALA A 305 9.50 10.83 3.98
CA ALA A 305 8.42 10.25 3.19
C ALA A 305 7.60 9.24 4.01
N VAL A 306 8.26 8.43 4.85
CA VAL A 306 7.60 7.52 5.78
C VAL A 306 6.80 8.28 6.83
N ASN A 307 7.38 9.34 7.42
CA ASN A 307 6.69 10.18 8.40
C ASN A 307 5.46 10.88 7.81
N ASP A 308 5.56 11.37 6.58
CA ASP A 308 4.45 11.99 5.86
C ASP A 308 3.35 10.98 5.52
N ALA A 309 3.72 9.75 5.13
CA ALA A 309 2.76 8.66 4.92
C ALA A 309 2.00 8.29 6.21
N VAL A 310 2.69 8.21 7.35
CA VAL A 310 2.05 8.02 8.67
C VAL A 310 1.14 9.20 9.01
N GLY A 311 1.58 10.42 8.75
CA GLY A 311 0.78 11.64 8.93
C GLY A 311 -0.52 11.59 8.12
N TYR A 312 -0.42 11.19 6.85
CA TYR A 312 -1.56 10.95 5.97
C TYR A 312 -2.50 9.88 6.54
N GLY A 313 -1.99 8.69 6.87
CA GLY A 313 -2.78 7.60 7.45
C GLY A 313 -3.52 8.00 8.73
N ARG A 314 -2.87 8.78 9.62
CA ARG A 314 -3.52 9.32 10.82
C ARG A 314 -4.61 10.34 10.51
N ALA A 315 -4.41 11.21 9.51
CA ALA A 315 -5.39 12.22 9.12
C ALA A 315 -6.71 11.59 8.63
N ILE A 316 -6.64 10.42 8.01
CA ILE A 316 -7.80 9.64 7.55
C ILE A 316 -8.23 8.55 8.56
N ARG A 317 -7.69 8.57 9.79
CA ARG A 317 -8.03 7.68 10.91
C ARG A 317 -7.75 6.20 10.67
N VAL A 318 -6.63 5.87 10.05
CA VAL A 318 -6.08 4.51 10.10
C VAL A 318 -5.58 4.24 11.52
N GLU A 319 -6.26 3.34 12.23
CA GLU A 319 -5.98 3.03 13.65
C GLU A 319 -5.33 1.65 13.86
N ALA A 320 -5.26 0.81 12.81
CA ALA A 320 -4.67 -0.52 12.86
C ALA A 320 -4.16 -0.96 11.48
N THR A 321 -3.27 -1.94 11.47
CA THR A 321 -2.76 -2.56 10.24
C THR A 321 -3.03 -4.09 10.20
N PRO A 322 -3.28 -4.66 9.02
CA PRO A 322 -3.52 -3.95 7.77
C PRO A 322 -4.91 -3.30 7.76
N MET A 323 -5.08 -2.20 7.02
CA MET A 323 -6.38 -1.59 6.73
C MET A 323 -6.53 -1.39 5.23
N PHE A 324 -7.73 -1.61 4.71
CA PHE A 324 -8.02 -1.59 3.28
C PHE A 324 -9.20 -0.70 2.97
N LEU A 325 -9.10 0.02 1.86
CA LEU A 325 -10.22 0.64 1.17
C LEU A 325 -10.30 0.03 -0.25
N ILE A 326 -11.33 -0.77 -0.49
CA ILE A 326 -11.59 -1.49 -1.74
C ILE A 326 -12.76 -0.78 -2.43
N GLY A 327 -12.47 0.03 -3.45
CA GLY A 327 -13.43 1.00 -3.96
C GLY A 327 -13.98 1.86 -2.81
N GLY A 328 -15.28 1.80 -2.55
CA GLY A 328 -15.90 2.45 -1.39
C GLY A 328 -15.98 1.60 -0.10
N GLN A 329 -15.50 0.35 -0.08
CA GLN A 329 -15.63 -0.56 1.07
C GLN A 329 -14.40 -0.55 1.96
N MET A 330 -14.56 -0.41 3.27
CA MET A 330 -13.44 -0.54 4.22
C MET A 330 -13.36 -1.96 4.79
N ALA A 331 -12.16 -2.52 4.87
CA ALA A 331 -11.87 -3.73 5.64
C ALA A 331 -10.74 -3.46 6.64
N SER A 332 -10.92 -3.88 7.90
CA SER A 332 -9.93 -3.71 8.96
C SER A 332 -9.35 -5.06 9.35
N GLY A 333 -8.02 -5.16 9.38
CA GLY A 333 -7.28 -6.38 9.69
C GLY A 333 -7.24 -7.38 8.53
N ALA A 334 -6.43 -8.42 8.68
CA ALA A 334 -6.34 -9.53 7.73
C ALA A 334 -7.57 -10.45 7.83
N GLN A 335 -8.68 -10.00 7.25
CA GLN A 335 -9.94 -10.73 7.15
C GLN A 335 -9.79 -12.01 6.30
N PRO A 336 -10.76 -12.96 6.39
CA PRO A 336 -10.81 -14.08 5.46
C PRO A 336 -10.85 -13.59 4.01
N GLU A 337 -10.16 -14.29 3.11
CA GLU A 337 -10.07 -13.94 1.68
C GLU A 337 -11.43 -13.68 1.03
N GLN A 338 -12.46 -14.45 1.38
CA GLN A 338 -13.80 -14.28 0.82
C GLN A 338 -14.36 -12.87 1.05
N VAL A 339 -14.04 -12.20 2.16
CA VAL A 339 -14.49 -10.83 2.42
C VAL A 339 -13.92 -9.86 1.39
N PHE A 340 -12.66 -10.03 1.01
CA PHE A 340 -12.03 -9.23 -0.03
C PHE A 340 -12.68 -9.48 -1.39
N ARG A 341 -12.91 -10.74 -1.74
CA ARG A 341 -13.58 -11.13 -2.99
C ARG A 341 -14.98 -10.52 -3.08
N ASP A 342 -15.76 -10.61 -2.01
CA ASP A 342 -17.11 -10.05 -1.97
C ASP A 342 -17.12 -8.52 -2.15
N TYR A 343 -16.17 -7.81 -1.55
CA TYR A 343 -16.03 -6.37 -1.73
C TYR A 343 -15.56 -6.00 -3.13
N ILE A 344 -14.61 -6.72 -3.70
CA ILE A 344 -14.15 -6.52 -5.08
C ILE A 344 -15.32 -6.71 -6.05
N GLU A 345 -16.06 -7.83 -5.95
CA GLU A 345 -17.19 -8.10 -6.83
C GLU A 345 -18.33 -7.07 -6.68
N LEU A 346 -18.61 -6.63 -5.44
CA LEU A 346 -19.57 -5.55 -5.21
C LEU A 346 -19.16 -4.25 -5.92
N GLU A 347 -17.89 -3.87 -5.86
CA GLU A 347 -17.37 -2.66 -6.50
C GLU A 347 -17.29 -2.83 -8.02
N LEU A 348 -16.98 -4.02 -8.54
CA LEU A 348 -17.07 -4.34 -9.97
C LEU A 348 -18.51 -4.18 -10.49
N MET A 349 -19.52 -4.64 -9.74
CA MET A 349 -20.93 -4.42 -10.08
C MET A 349 -21.30 -2.93 -10.11
N LYS A 350 -20.72 -2.12 -9.22
CA LYS A 350 -20.93 -0.66 -9.24
C LYS A 350 -20.27 -0.03 -10.45
N ALA A 351 -19.03 -0.40 -10.76
CA ALA A 351 -18.31 0.08 -11.93
C ALA A 351 -19.08 -0.22 -13.22
N GLN A 352 -19.51 -1.47 -13.41
CA GLN A 352 -20.28 -1.90 -14.58
C GLN A 352 -21.59 -1.11 -14.76
N ARG A 353 -22.28 -0.76 -13.68
CA ARG A 353 -23.52 0.04 -13.76
C ARG A 353 -23.26 1.49 -14.17
N ASN A 354 -22.09 2.04 -13.88
CA ASN A 354 -21.74 3.42 -14.22
C ASN A 354 -21.28 3.56 -15.68
N GLU A 355 -21.01 2.45 -16.38
CA GLU A 355 -20.63 2.41 -17.81
C GLU A 355 -21.83 2.48 -18.77
N GLY A 356 -23.06 2.22 -18.30
CA GLY A 356 -24.29 2.13 -19.12
C GLY A 356 -25.26 3.29 -18.94
#